data_AF-A0A8K0P9W7-F1
#
_entry.id   AF-A0A8K0P9W7-F1
#
_cell.length_a   1.000
_cell.length_b   1.000
_cell.length_c   1.000
_cell.angle_alpha   90.00
_cell.angle_beta   90.00
_cell.angle_gamma   90.00
#
_symmetry.space_group_name_H-M   'P 1'
#
loop_
_entity.id
_entity.type
_entity.pdbx_description
1 polymer ?
#
loop_
_entity_poly.entity_id
_entity_poly.type
_entity_poly.pdbx_seq_one_letter_code
_entity_poly.pdbx_strand_id
1 'polypeptide(L)'
;MATSPQELRYWSVNRNNKTQEFLLYTSFEQFLMTPGELKFALAVEAVLNTIPQPEYRQLIVEALMVLTLVVEHDAAPQLGSGILPVEQLVHHANSIFLDDQMKCNGDATLCCAKPRECRETTATGCLLCGGAAYVCQHFYDSAPSGSYGTMTYLMRAVATCLKDCFPREGEVDCSVS
;
A
#
# COMPACT_ATOMS: atom_id res chain seq x y z
N MET A 1 13.99 -46.93 45.28
CA MET A 1 13.05 -46.95 44.14
C MET A 1 13.53 -45.86 43.18
N ALA A 2 14.36 -46.22 42.21
CA ALA A 2 14.98 -45.29 41.28
C ALA A 2 15.19 -46.00 39.94
N THR A 3 14.52 -45.52 38.89
CA THR A 3 14.78 -45.93 37.50
C THR A 3 14.58 -44.72 36.58
N SER A 4 15.65 -44.24 35.96
CA SER A 4 15.61 -43.79 34.55
C SER A 4 17.04 -43.59 34.01
N PRO A 5 17.45 -44.31 32.97
CA PRO A 5 18.60 -43.95 32.15
C PRO A 5 18.24 -42.84 31.17
N GLN A 6 19.19 -41.93 30.97
CA GLN A 6 19.22 -40.91 29.93
C GLN A 6 19.33 -41.55 28.54
N GLU A 7 18.45 -41.18 27.61
CA GLU A 7 18.63 -41.41 26.18
C GLU A 7 18.26 -40.13 25.44
N LEU A 8 19.30 -39.33 25.16
CA LEU A 8 19.31 -38.24 24.21
C LEU A 8 19.15 -38.81 22.80
N ARG A 9 17.96 -38.71 22.21
CA ARG A 9 17.81 -38.94 20.75
C ARG A 9 18.22 -37.68 19.99
N TYR A 10 19.52 -37.53 19.79
CA TYR A 10 20.06 -36.77 18.68
C TYR A 10 19.65 -37.45 17.37
N TRP A 11 18.89 -36.75 16.53
CA TRP A 11 18.84 -37.05 15.10
C TRP A 11 19.84 -36.16 14.38
N SER A 12 20.97 -36.73 13.99
CA SER A 12 21.94 -36.11 13.10
C SER A 12 21.81 -36.70 11.70
N VAL A 13 21.29 -35.94 10.72
CA VAL A 13 21.67 -36.08 9.30
C VAL A 13 21.69 -34.72 8.60
N ASN A 14 22.89 -34.14 8.57
CA ASN A 14 23.66 -33.57 7.45
C ASN A 14 22.97 -32.99 6.18
N ARG A 15 23.38 -31.74 5.89
CA ARG A 15 23.64 -31.09 4.59
C ARG A 15 22.49 -30.94 3.56
N ASN A 16 21.70 -29.89 3.75
CA ASN A 16 21.65 -28.72 2.85
C ASN A 16 20.86 -27.58 3.53
N ASN A 17 21.60 -26.69 4.19
CA ASN A 17 21.11 -25.50 4.90
C ASN A 17 20.33 -24.56 3.95
N LYS A 18 18.99 -24.65 3.91
CA LYS A 18 18.13 -23.47 3.62
C LYS A 18 16.62 -23.58 3.89
N THR A 19 16.10 -24.70 4.43
CA THR A 19 14.62 -24.87 4.51
C THR A 19 14.04 -25.08 5.91
N GLN A 20 14.84 -25.11 6.97
CA GLN A 20 14.32 -25.29 8.35
C GLN A 20 14.25 -24.01 9.19
N GLU A 21 14.86 -22.90 8.75
CA GLU A 21 14.75 -21.61 9.44
C GLU A 21 13.37 -20.95 9.20
N PHE A 22 12.76 -21.23 8.05
CA PHE A 22 11.44 -20.68 7.68
C PHE A 22 10.28 -21.25 8.52
N LEU A 23 10.33 -22.54 8.86
CA LEU A 23 9.23 -23.22 9.58
C LEU A 23 9.15 -22.82 11.06
N LEU A 24 10.30 -22.53 11.69
CA LEU A 24 10.36 -22.07 13.07
C LEU A 24 9.83 -20.64 13.22
N TYR A 25 10.02 -19.79 12.21
CA TYR A 25 9.51 -18.41 12.21
C TYR A 25 7.99 -18.38 11.99
N THR A 26 7.49 -19.13 11.02
CA THR A 26 6.04 -19.22 10.74
C THR A 26 5.23 -19.83 11.88
N SER A 27 5.80 -20.77 12.65
CA SER A 27 5.09 -21.40 13.78
C SER A 27 5.03 -20.52 15.03
N PHE A 28 5.97 -19.59 15.19
CA PHE A 28 6.00 -18.68 16.33
C PHE A 28 5.05 -17.47 16.15
N GLU A 29 4.97 -16.90 14.94
CA GLU A 29 3.97 -15.86 14.61
C GLU A 29 2.52 -16.39 14.69
N GLN A 30 2.32 -17.67 14.37
CA GLN A 30 1.01 -18.33 14.47
C GLN A 30 0.51 -18.50 15.90
N PHE A 31 1.40 -18.51 16.90
CA PHE A 31 1.02 -18.72 18.30
C PHE A 31 0.78 -17.40 19.06
N LEU A 32 1.24 -16.26 18.51
CA LEU A 32 1.04 -14.92 19.07
C LEU A 32 -0.22 -14.22 18.52
N MET A 33 -0.67 -14.58 17.31
CA MET A 33 -1.90 -14.04 16.74
C MET A 33 -3.13 -14.85 17.15
N THR A 34 -4.23 -14.16 17.48
CA THR A 34 -5.47 -14.87 17.77
C THR A 34 -6.02 -15.54 16.49
N PRO A 35 -6.71 -16.69 16.57
CA PRO A 35 -7.16 -17.42 15.38
C PRO A 35 -8.08 -16.63 14.43
N GLY A 36 -8.65 -15.51 14.88
CA GLY A 36 -9.43 -14.58 14.07
C GLY A 36 -8.56 -13.61 13.27
N GLU A 37 -7.51 -13.05 13.89
CA GLU A 37 -6.58 -12.10 13.25
C GLU A 37 -5.76 -12.76 12.14
N LEU A 38 -5.32 -14.00 12.36
CA LEU A 38 -4.58 -14.76 11.35
C LEU A 38 -5.41 -15.04 10.09
N LYS A 39 -6.70 -15.34 10.24
CA LYS A 39 -7.59 -15.58 9.09
C LYS A 39 -7.83 -14.31 8.27
N PHE A 40 -7.93 -13.17 8.94
CA PHE A 40 -8.06 -11.87 8.27
C PHE A 40 -6.76 -11.52 7.52
N ALA A 41 -5.60 -11.64 8.16
CA ALA A 41 -4.30 -11.37 7.54
C ALA A 41 -4.08 -12.22 6.28
N LEU A 42 -4.33 -13.54 6.36
CA LEU A 42 -4.23 -14.45 5.21
C LEU A 42 -5.23 -14.11 4.10
N ALA A 43 -6.44 -13.64 4.45
CA ALA A 43 -7.42 -13.21 3.45
C ALA A 43 -6.97 -11.94 2.73
N VAL A 44 -6.45 -10.95 3.45
CA VAL A 44 -5.88 -9.72 2.86
C VAL A 44 -4.68 -10.06 1.96
N GLU A 45 -3.77 -10.92 2.44
CA GLU A 45 -2.64 -11.38 1.66
C GLU A 45 -3.09 -12.11 0.38
N ALA A 46 -4.07 -13.00 0.47
CA ALA A 46 -4.62 -13.70 -0.69
C ALA A 46 -5.19 -12.72 -1.73
N VAL A 47 -5.91 -11.68 -1.28
CA VAL A 47 -6.42 -10.61 -2.16
C VAL A 47 -5.27 -9.84 -2.80
N LEU A 48 -4.27 -9.41 -2.04
CA LEU A 48 -3.10 -8.69 -2.59
C LEU A 48 -2.30 -9.55 -3.58
N ASN A 49 -2.23 -10.87 -3.35
CA ASN A 49 -1.57 -11.81 -4.24
C ASN A 49 -2.30 -12.02 -5.57
N THR A 50 -3.58 -11.61 -5.68
CA THR A 50 -4.29 -11.61 -6.97
C THR A 50 -3.80 -10.53 -7.93
N ILE A 51 -3.13 -9.48 -7.42
CA ILE A 51 -2.59 -8.38 -8.23
C ILE A 51 -1.32 -8.86 -8.94
N PRO A 52 -1.28 -8.95 -10.28
CA PRO A 52 -0.15 -9.56 -10.98
C PRO A 52 1.08 -8.64 -11.08
N GLN A 53 0.90 -7.33 -10.98
CA GLN A 53 2.00 -6.36 -11.05
C GLN A 53 2.51 -6.02 -9.64
N PRO A 54 3.77 -6.34 -9.30
CA PRO A 54 4.32 -6.10 -7.96
C PRO A 54 4.38 -4.62 -7.60
N GLU A 55 4.64 -3.73 -8.56
CA GLU A 55 4.72 -2.28 -8.36
C GLU A 55 3.34 -1.70 -8.00
N TYR A 56 2.29 -2.16 -8.67
CA TYR A 56 0.92 -1.76 -8.35
C TYR A 56 0.47 -2.33 -7.00
N ARG A 57 0.83 -3.58 -6.70
CA ARG A 57 0.57 -4.20 -5.40
C ARG A 57 1.20 -3.39 -4.26
N GLN A 58 2.43 -2.90 -4.44
CA GLN A 58 3.11 -2.06 -3.45
C GLN A 58 2.34 -0.75 -3.19
N LEU A 59 1.88 -0.06 -4.24
CA LEU A 59 1.05 1.15 -4.07
C LEU A 59 -0.26 0.88 -3.33
N ILE A 60 -0.88 -0.28 -3.56
CA ILE A 60 -2.10 -0.67 -2.82
C ILE A 60 -1.79 -0.89 -1.34
N VAL A 61 -0.65 -1.52 -1.01
CA VAL A 61 -0.20 -1.66 0.39
C VAL A 61 0.03 -0.30 1.03
N GLU A 62 0.72 0.62 0.34
CA GLU A 62 0.93 2.00 0.81
C GLU A 62 -0.40 2.73 1.04
N ALA A 63 -1.37 2.57 0.12
CA ALA A 63 -2.70 3.16 0.29
C ALA A 63 -3.43 2.59 1.53
N LEU A 64 -3.35 1.27 1.76
CA LEU A 64 -3.91 0.63 2.95
C LEU A 64 -3.23 1.15 4.23
N MET A 65 -1.91 1.36 4.22
CA MET A 65 -1.20 1.95 5.35
C MET A 65 -1.71 3.36 5.69
N VAL A 66 -1.93 4.20 4.68
CA VAL A 66 -2.48 5.55 4.87
C VAL A 66 -3.91 5.48 5.44
N LEU A 67 -4.75 4.56 4.95
CA LEU A 67 -6.10 4.37 5.51
C LEU A 67 -6.06 3.93 6.97
N THR A 68 -5.14 3.05 7.35
CA THR A 68 -4.93 2.65 8.75
C THR A 68 -4.62 3.87 9.63
N LEU A 69 -3.71 4.75 9.18
CA LEU A 69 -3.35 5.97 9.93
C LEU A 69 -4.56 6.89 10.16
N VAL A 70 -5.44 7.04 9.16
CA VAL A 70 -6.65 7.87 9.29
C VAL A 70 -7.60 7.31 10.34
N VAL A 71 -7.74 5.99 10.41
CA VAL A 71 -8.57 5.31 11.41
C VAL A 71 -7.95 5.39 12.80
N GLU A 72 -6.64 5.18 12.92
CA GLU A 72 -5.91 5.22 14.21
C GLU A 72 -5.97 6.60 14.88
N HIS A 73 -5.96 7.67 14.09
CA HIS A 73 -5.99 9.04 14.59
C HIS A 73 -7.40 9.62 14.79
N ASP A 74 -8.46 8.81 14.66
CA ASP A 74 -9.87 9.25 14.70
C ASP A 74 -10.14 10.44 13.76
N ALA A 75 -9.35 10.55 12.69
CA ALA A 75 -9.43 11.66 11.74
C ALA A 75 -10.75 11.59 10.94
N ALA A 76 -11.35 10.41 10.86
CA ALA A 76 -12.72 10.21 10.42
C ALA A 76 -13.40 9.15 11.34
N PRO A 77 -14.53 9.48 12.00
CA PRO A 77 -15.23 8.55 12.89
C PRO A 77 -15.77 7.30 12.16
N GLN A 78 -15.84 7.37 10.83
CA GLN A 78 -16.15 6.26 9.94
C GLN A 78 -15.52 6.53 8.57
N LEU A 79 -15.03 5.48 7.92
CA LEU A 79 -14.50 5.53 6.56
C LEU A 79 -15.67 5.60 5.54
N GLY A 80 -16.51 6.64 5.65
CA GLY A 80 -17.77 6.76 4.92
C GLY A 80 -18.83 5.73 5.31
N SER A 81 -20.03 5.87 4.74
CA SER A 81 -21.16 4.93 4.94
C SER A 81 -21.19 3.79 3.90
N GLY A 82 -20.11 3.59 3.14
CA GLY A 82 -20.09 2.74 1.95
C GLY A 82 -18.76 2.03 1.72
N ILE A 83 -18.66 1.33 0.57
CA ILE A 83 -17.45 0.60 0.17
C ILE A 83 -16.45 1.61 -0.40
N LEU A 84 -15.23 1.65 0.16
CA LEU A 84 -14.13 2.45 -0.37
C LEU A 84 -13.20 1.57 -1.23
N PRO A 85 -13.28 1.64 -2.58
CA PRO A 85 -12.36 0.91 -3.45
C PRO A 85 -10.96 1.53 -3.42
N VAL A 86 -10.00 0.81 -2.83
CA VAL A 86 -8.60 1.25 -2.68
C VAL A 86 -7.93 1.53 -4.04
N GLU A 87 -8.31 0.79 -5.07
CA GLU A 87 -7.82 1.00 -6.44
C GLU A 87 -8.15 2.41 -6.96
N GLN A 88 -9.36 2.90 -6.68
CA GLN A 88 -9.76 4.25 -7.09
C GLN A 88 -8.96 5.32 -6.35
N LEU A 89 -8.58 5.06 -5.10
CA LEU A 89 -7.74 5.96 -4.30
C LEU A 89 -6.34 6.09 -4.94
N VAL A 90 -5.74 4.99 -5.37
CA VAL A 90 -4.45 5.01 -6.09
C VAL A 90 -4.56 5.78 -7.42
N HIS A 91 -5.62 5.57 -8.20
CA HIS A 91 -5.84 6.33 -9.43
C HIS A 91 -6.10 7.82 -9.17
N HIS A 92 -6.78 8.16 -8.06
CA HIS A 92 -6.99 9.54 -7.67
C HIS A 92 -5.68 10.20 -7.25
N ALA A 93 -4.83 9.52 -6.48
CA ALA A 93 -3.49 9.97 -6.14
C ALA A 93 -2.63 10.22 -7.38
N ASN A 94 -2.64 9.29 -8.35
CA ASN A 94 -1.97 9.45 -9.64
C ASN A 94 -2.52 10.66 -10.42
N SER A 95 -3.82 10.94 -10.35
CA SER A 95 -4.40 12.12 -11.00
C SER A 95 -3.89 13.42 -10.39
N ILE A 96 -3.86 13.51 -9.05
CA ILE A 96 -3.31 14.66 -8.32
C ILE A 96 -1.82 14.85 -8.65
N PHE A 97 -1.06 13.76 -8.72
CA PHE A 97 0.34 13.77 -9.13
C PHE A 97 0.51 14.37 -10.53
N LEU A 98 -0.25 13.89 -11.52
CA LEU A 98 -0.15 14.41 -12.89
C LEU A 98 -0.51 15.90 -12.98
N ASP A 99 -1.52 16.34 -12.22
CA ASP A 99 -1.90 17.75 -12.15
C ASP A 99 -0.78 18.63 -11.58
N ASP A 100 -0.11 18.17 -10.53
CA ASP A 100 1.01 18.90 -9.94
C ASP A 100 2.26 18.87 -10.82
N GLN A 101 2.53 17.74 -11.50
CA GLN A 101 3.59 17.64 -12.50
C GLN A 101 3.38 18.62 -13.67
N MET A 102 2.15 18.86 -14.10
CA MET A 102 1.85 19.89 -15.11
C MET A 102 2.16 21.30 -14.60
N LYS A 103 1.90 21.59 -13.31
CA LYS A 103 2.14 22.93 -12.72
C LYS A 103 3.61 23.23 -12.52
N CYS A 104 4.41 22.23 -12.12
CA CYS A 104 5.84 22.39 -11.88
C CYS A 104 6.72 22.00 -13.08
N ASN A 105 6.12 21.63 -14.21
CA ASN A 105 6.80 21.14 -15.40
C ASN A 105 7.76 19.96 -15.11
N GLY A 106 7.28 18.99 -14.31
CA GLY A 106 8.05 17.82 -13.90
C GLY A 106 8.14 16.72 -14.96
N ASP A 107 8.88 15.65 -14.68
CA ASP A 107 9.24 14.61 -15.65
C ASP A 107 8.02 13.91 -16.27
N ALA A 108 6.92 13.78 -15.52
CA ALA A 108 5.72 13.16 -16.06
C ALA A 108 5.10 13.95 -17.24
N THR A 109 5.47 15.22 -17.45
CA THR A 109 5.04 16.01 -18.62
C THR A 109 5.59 15.47 -19.94
N LEU A 110 6.68 14.69 -19.88
CA LEU A 110 7.23 13.99 -21.03
C LEU A 110 6.30 12.89 -21.53
N CYS A 111 5.39 12.38 -20.68
CA CYS A 111 4.46 11.31 -21.04
C CYS A 111 2.99 11.58 -20.69
N CYS A 112 2.59 11.47 -19.42
CA CYS A 112 1.18 11.38 -18.99
C CYS A 112 0.61 12.70 -18.44
N ALA A 113 1.47 13.60 -17.97
CA ALA A 113 1.06 14.90 -17.42
C ALA A 113 0.85 15.91 -18.57
N LYS A 114 -0.19 15.65 -19.35
CA LYS A 114 -0.64 16.46 -20.49
C LYS A 114 -2.17 16.59 -20.43
N PRO A 115 -2.75 17.60 -21.11
CA PRO A 115 -4.20 17.69 -21.32
C PRO A 115 -4.76 16.36 -21.81
N ARG A 116 -5.95 15.98 -21.34
CA ARG A 116 -6.55 14.65 -21.62
C ARG A 116 -6.63 14.34 -23.12
N GLU A 117 -6.85 15.36 -23.94
CA GLU A 117 -6.93 15.30 -25.40
C GLU A 117 -5.60 14.90 -26.06
N CYS A 118 -4.47 15.17 -25.39
CA CYS A 118 -3.12 14.85 -25.86
C CYS A 118 -2.52 13.61 -25.17
N ARG A 119 -3.30 12.89 -24.35
CA ARG A 119 -2.83 11.65 -23.74
C ARG A 119 -2.84 10.54 -24.77
N GLU A 120 -1.65 10.23 -25.24
CA GLU A 120 -1.45 9.13 -26.17
C GLU A 120 -1.44 7.79 -25.42
N THR A 121 -2.11 6.79 -25.99
CA THR A 121 -2.06 5.39 -25.56
C THR A 121 -1.50 4.54 -26.69
N THR A 122 -0.91 3.41 -26.35
CA THR A 122 -0.46 2.43 -27.34
C THR A 122 -1.66 1.82 -28.07
N ALA A 123 -1.43 1.19 -29.23
CA ALA A 123 -2.46 0.45 -29.95
C ALA A 123 -3.15 -0.67 -29.12
N THR A 124 -2.48 -1.10 -28.04
CA THR A 124 -3.00 -2.08 -27.07
C THR A 124 -3.73 -1.44 -25.86
N GLY A 125 -3.91 -0.12 -25.85
CA GLY A 125 -4.58 0.62 -24.77
C GLY A 125 -3.70 0.88 -23.54
N CYS A 126 -2.40 0.62 -23.61
CA CYS A 126 -1.46 0.87 -22.52
C CYS A 126 -0.96 2.32 -22.53
N LEU A 127 -0.44 2.82 -21.40
CA LEU A 127 0.23 4.11 -21.34
C LEU A 127 1.56 4.04 -22.10
N LEU A 128 1.89 5.10 -22.85
CA LEU A 128 3.18 5.17 -23.56
C LEU A 128 4.40 5.10 -22.64
N CYS A 129 4.24 5.54 -21.38
CA CYS A 129 5.33 5.54 -20.41
C CYS A 129 5.66 4.16 -19.86
N GLY A 130 4.95 3.08 -20.23
CA GLY A 130 5.15 1.75 -19.62
C GLY A 130 4.43 1.57 -18.27
N GLY A 131 3.66 2.56 -17.84
CA GLY A 131 2.87 2.51 -16.62
C GLY A 131 1.82 1.39 -16.63
N ALA A 132 1.78 0.60 -15.55
CA ALA A 132 0.82 -0.47 -15.35
C ALA A 132 -0.47 0.03 -14.65
N ALA A 133 -1.58 -0.69 -14.86
CA ALA A 133 -2.88 -0.40 -14.25
C ALA A 133 -3.33 1.06 -14.44
N TYR A 134 -3.01 1.69 -15.59
CA TYR A 134 -3.34 3.11 -15.85
C TYR A 134 -2.75 4.12 -14.84
N VAL A 135 -1.68 3.73 -14.14
CA VAL A 135 -0.88 4.61 -13.28
C VAL A 135 0.40 4.97 -14.04
N CYS A 136 0.80 6.25 -13.98
CA CYS A 136 1.98 6.74 -14.69
C CYS A 136 3.27 6.09 -14.18
N GLN A 137 4.22 5.74 -15.06
CA GLN A 137 5.49 5.15 -14.65
C GLN A 137 6.25 6.03 -13.66
N HIS A 138 6.33 7.35 -13.92
CA HIS A 138 6.98 8.28 -12.99
C HIS A 138 6.33 8.35 -11.60
N PHE A 139 5.07 7.92 -11.45
CA PHE A 139 4.47 7.82 -10.12
C PHE A 139 5.03 6.63 -9.36
N TYR A 140 5.27 5.49 -10.01
CA TYR A 140 5.97 4.35 -9.42
C TYR A 140 7.45 4.68 -9.11
N ASP A 141 8.09 5.50 -9.94
CA ASP A 141 9.49 5.92 -9.75
C ASP A 141 9.65 7.01 -8.68
N SER A 142 8.55 7.58 -8.18
CA SER A 142 8.58 8.62 -7.15
C SER A 142 8.92 8.02 -5.79
N ALA A 143 9.76 8.70 -5.02
CA ALA A 143 10.07 8.28 -3.66
C ALA A 143 8.78 8.20 -2.81
N PRO A 144 8.70 7.32 -1.79
CA PRO A 144 7.52 7.27 -0.93
C PRO A 144 7.35 8.56 -0.12
N SER A 145 8.46 9.20 0.25
CA SER A 145 8.50 10.42 1.05
C SER A 145 8.80 11.67 0.22
N GLY A 146 8.61 12.85 0.84
CA GLY A 146 8.86 14.15 0.21
C GLY A 146 7.58 14.80 -0.32
N SER A 147 7.70 16.06 -0.75
CA SER A 147 6.55 16.87 -1.21
C SER A 147 5.86 16.30 -2.45
N TYR A 148 6.61 15.58 -3.28
CA TYR A 148 6.12 14.92 -4.49
C TYR A 148 6.16 13.38 -4.37
N GLY A 149 6.23 12.85 -3.15
CA GLY A 149 6.30 11.41 -2.92
C GLY A 149 4.94 10.70 -2.98
N THR A 150 4.95 9.38 -3.20
CA THR A 150 3.73 8.57 -3.37
C THR A 150 2.81 8.68 -2.15
N MET A 151 3.35 8.59 -0.92
CA MET A 151 2.58 8.68 0.32
C MET A 151 1.88 10.03 0.48
N THR A 152 2.53 11.12 0.05
CA THR A 152 1.93 12.47 0.09
C THR A 152 0.70 12.55 -0.81
N TYR A 153 0.76 11.98 -2.01
CA TYR A 153 -0.38 11.97 -2.93
C TYR A 153 -1.48 11.00 -2.50
N LEU A 154 -1.12 9.84 -1.93
CA LEU A 154 -2.08 8.91 -1.35
C LEU A 154 -2.83 9.56 -0.17
N MET A 155 -2.12 10.26 0.72
CA MET A 155 -2.73 11.02 1.81
C MET A 155 -3.67 12.12 1.30
N ARG A 156 -3.26 12.88 0.30
CA ARG A 156 -4.11 13.91 -0.33
C ARG A 156 -5.35 13.31 -1.00
N ALA A 157 -5.21 12.15 -1.63
CA ALA A 157 -6.32 11.43 -2.24
C ALA A 157 -7.31 10.96 -1.16
N VAL A 158 -6.83 10.37 -0.08
CA VAL A 158 -7.65 9.94 1.07
C VAL A 158 -8.39 11.14 1.68
N ALA A 159 -7.66 12.22 1.96
CA ALA A 159 -8.23 13.45 2.50
C ALA A 159 -9.35 14.01 1.61
N THR A 160 -9.17 13.93 0.28
CA THR A 160 -10.18 14.39 -0.68
C THR A 160 -11.38 13.45 -0.77
N CYS A 161 -11.17 12.13 -0.78
CA CYS A 161 -12.23 11.13 -0.81
C CYS A 161 -13.09 11.13 0.46
N LEU A 162 -12.48 11.44 1.61
CA LEU A 162 -13.15 11.49 2.90
C LEU A 162 -13.62 12.91 3.27
N LYS A 163 -13.60 13.88 2.35
CA LYS A 163 -14.05 15.27 2.61
C LYS A 163 -15.47 15.37 3.19
N ASP A 164 -16.35 14.44 2.87
CA ASP A 164 -17.71 14.41 3.43
C ASP A 164 -17.76 13.84 4.87
N CYS A 165 -16.68 13.18 5.31
CA CYS A 165 -16.49 12.66 6.66
C CYS A 165 -15.64 13.58 7.54
N PHE A 166 -14.87 14.50 6.94
CA PHE A 166 -14.19 15.56 7.67
C PHE A 166 -15.17 16.71 7.96
N PRO A 167 -15.28 17.19 9.20
CA PRO A 167 -16.02 18.42 9.47
C PRO A 167 -15.45 19.54 8.60
N ARG A 168 -16.32 20.26 7.88
CA ARG A 168 -15.93 21.47 7.15
C ARG A 168 -15.19 22.38 8.12
N GLU A 169 -13.94 22.68 7.77
CA GLU A 169 -13.02 23.57 8.48
C GLU A 169 -13.74 24.79 9.07
N GLY A 170 -13.99 24.75 10.36
CA GLY A 170 -14.12 25.91 11.22
C GLY A 170 -12.84 25.98 12.03
N GLU A 171 -11.94 26.89 11.66
CA GLU A 171 -10.70 27.28 12.35
C GLU A 171 -9.90 26.14 13.01
N VAL A 172 -9.04 25.50 12.21
CA VAL A 172 -7.85 24.84 12.79
C VAL A 172 -6.76 25.91 12.89
N ASP A 173 -6.78 26.66 13.98
CA ASP A 173 -5.73 27.63 14.28
C ASP A 173 -4.50 26.85 14.78
N CYS A 174 -3.57 26.54 13.86
CA CYS A 174 -2.29 25.95 14.21
C CYS A 174 -1.37 27.02 14.80
N SER A 175 -1.63 27.41 16.05
CA SER A 175 -0.62 28.11 16.86
C SER A 175 0.45 27.10 17.27
N VAL A 176 1.53 27.02 16.49
CA VAL A 176 2.78 26.41 16.92
C VAL A 176 3.32 27.27 18.09
N SER A 177 3.40 26.67 19.28
CA SER A 177 4.20 27.17 20.40
C SER A 177 5.57 26.50 20.43
#